data_AF-A0A3T2V1I8-F1
#
_entry.id   AF-A0A3T2V1I8-F1
#
_cell.length_a   1.000
_cell.length_b   1.000
_cell.length_c   1.000
_cell.angle_alpha   90.00
_cell.angle_beta   90.00
_cell.angle_gamma   90.00
#
_symmetry.space_group_name_H-M   'P 1'
#
loop_
_entity.id
_entity.type
_entity.pdbx_description
1 polymer ?
#
loop_
_entity_poly.entity_id
_entity_poly.type
_entity_poly.pdbx_seq_one_letter_code
_entity_poly.pdbx_strand_id
1 'polypeptide(L)'
;MTALLTLEEIKAHLRVDHDADDDMLMDKVRQATAVLLAYIQGSRDKVLREDGELIPGEALTRMKGAAMRLTGMLYRNPDLAEREELLQGELPFSVSVLIYDLRCPTVL
;
A
#
# COMPACT_ATOMS: atom_id res chain seq x y z
N MET A 1 0.47 13.16 5.99
CA MET A 1 0.61 12.08 4.98
C MET A 1 -0.77 11.52 4.72
N THR A 2 -1.25 11.58 3.47
CA THR A 2 -2.54 11.02 3.07
C THR A 2 -2.44 9.51 2.93
N ALA A 3 -3.34 8.77 3.57
CA ALA A 3 -3.42 7.31 3.46
C ALA A 3 -4.17 6.91 2.19
N LEU A 4 -3.74 5.83 1.54
CA LEU A 4 -4.43 5.31 0.34
C LEU A 4 -5.79 4.67 0.66
N LEU A 5 -5.98 4.20 1.89
CA LEU A 5 -7.18 3.51 2.35
C LEU A 5 -7.73 4.21 3.59
N THR A 6 -9.05 4.17 3.74
CA THR A 6 -9.71 4.47 5.01
C THR A 6 -9.69 3.25 5.93
N LEU A 7 -9.97 3.46 7.22
CA LEU A 7 -10.15 2.39 8.18
C LEU A 7 -11.30 1.45 7.78
N GLU A 8 -12.42 2.01 7.31
CA GLU A 8 -13.57 1.23 6.85
C GLU A 8 -13.21 0.33 5.65
N GLU A 9 -12.44 0.85 4.70
CA GLU A 9 -12.03 0.09 3.51
C GLU A 9 -11.14 -1.10 3.88
N ILE A 10 -10.19 -0.92 4.81
CA ILE A 10 -9.32 -2.02 5.21
C ILE A 10 -10.04 -3.03 6.12
N LYS A 11 -10.92 -2.59 7.03
CA LYS A 11 -11.73 -3.49 7.86
C LYS A 11 -12.65 -4.36 7.00
N ALA A 12 -13.31 -3.76 6.01
CA ALA A 12 -14.11 -4.51 5.04
C ALA A 12 -13.27 -5.52 4.24
N HIS A 13 -12.06 -5.13 3.82
CA HIS A 13 -11.15 -6.03 3.09
C HIS A 13 -10.69 -7.22 3.95
N LEU A 14 -10.33 -6.99 5.21
CA LEU A 14 -9.81 -8.00 6.12
C LEU A 14 -10.90 -8.76 6.89
N ARG A 15 -12.17 -8.36 6.74
CA ARG A 15 -13.32 -8.88 7.49
C ARG A 15 -13.15 -8.72 9.01
N VAL A 16 -12.60 -7.58 9.43
CA VAL A 16 -12.48 -7.19 10.83
C VAL A 16 -13.75 -6.44 11.23
N ASP A 17 -14.48 -6.96 12.22
CA ASP A 17 -15.77 -6.44 12.69
C ASP A 17 -15.69 -5.80 14.09
N HIS A 18 -14.49 -5.61 14.62
CA HIS A 18 -14.22 -5.00 15.91
C HIS A 18 -13.27 -3.81 15.79
N ASP A 19 -13.13 -3.04 16.87
CA ASP A 19 -12.38 -1.77 16.88
C ASP A 19 -11.04 -1.87 17.64
N ALA A 20 -10.77 -3.01 18.29
CA ALA A 20 -9.57 -3.21 19.13
C ALA A 20 -8.24 -2.98 18.39
N ASP A 21 -8.23 -3.16 17.07
CA ASP A 21 -7.03 -3.06 16.24
C ASP A 21 -7.02 -1.81 15.36
N ASP A 22 -7.96 -0.89 15.51
CA ASP A 22 -8.16 0.23 14.56
C ASP A 22 -6.91 1.09 14.40
N ASP A 23 -6.26 1.46 15.52
CA ASP A 23 -5.02 2.25 15.50
C ASP A 23 -3.88 1.48 14.83
N MET A 24 -3.72 0.20 15.17
CA MET A 24 -2.70 -0.66 14.58
C MET A 24 -2.93 -0.85 13.07
N LEU A 25 -4.17 -1.08 12.65
CA LEU A 25 -4.55 -1.22 11.24
C LEU A 25 -4.24 0.05 10.46
N MET A 26 -4.58 1.22 11.01
CA MET A 26 -4.24 2.49 10.36
C MET A 26 -2.73 2.72 10.28
N ASP A 27 -1.95 2.27 11.26
CA ASP A 27 -0.49 2.31 11.17
C ASP A 27 0.04 1.40 10.07
N LYS A 28 -0.52 0.19 9.89
CA LYS A 28 -0.15 -0.68 8.76
C LYS A 28 -0.56 -0.09 7.42
N VAL A 29 -1.72 0.58 7.32
CA VAL A 29 -2.15 1.30 6.11
C VAL A 29 -1.15 2.43 5.78
N ARG A 30 -0.70 3.19 6.77
CA ARG A 30 0.29 4.27 6.61
C ARG A 30 1.63 3.72 6.13
N GLN A 31 2.10 2.62 6.71
CA GLN A 31 3.32 1.93 6.30
C GLN A 31 3.22 1.44 4.84
N ALA A 32 2.13 0.74 4.51
CA ALA A 32 1.88 0.28 3.14
C ALA A 32 1.81 1.45 2.16
N THR A 33 1.14 2.55 2.52
CA THR A 33 1.05 3.76 1.70
C THR A 33 2.44 4.34 1.38
N ALA A 34 3.28 4.50 2.39
CA ALA A 34 4.63 5.04 2.23
C ALA A 34 5.48 4.16 1.29
N VAL A 35 5.45 2.84 1.50
CA VAL A 35 6.18 1.85 0.70
C VAL A 35 5.72 1.88 -0.77
N LEU A 36 4.42 1.88 -1.02
CA LEU A 36 3.88 1.86 -2.39
C LEU A 36 4.14 3.17 -3.13
N LEU A 37 3.99 4.31 -2.45
CA LEU A 37 4.32 5.61 -3.04
C LEU A 37 5.81 5.71 -3.35
N ALA A 38 6.69 5.15 -2.51
CA ALA A 38 8.12 5.08 -2.80
C ALA A 38 8.41 4.14 -3.98
N TYR A 39 7.67 3.05 -4.12
CA TYR A 39 7.84 2.07 -5.20
C TYR A 39 7.52 2.64 -6.59
N ILE A 40 6.42 3.39 -6.73
CA ILE A 40 6.00 3.94 -8.04
C ILE A 40 6.81 5.16 -8.50
N GLN A 41 7.64 5.73 -7.61
CA GLN A 41 8.60 6.81 -7.89
C GLN A 41 8.02 7.92 -8.79
N GLY A 42 8.46 8.02 -10.04
CA GLY A 42 8.08 9.04 -11.01
C GLY A 42 6.61 9.06 -11.43
N SER A 43 5.80 8.07 -11.02
CA SER A 43 4.35 8.06 -11.28
C SER A 43 3.50 8.53 -10.08
N ARG A 44 4.12 9.11 -9.03
CA ARG A 44 3.39 9.61 -7.85
C ARG A 44 2.30 10.62 -8.21
N ASP A 45 2.56 11.47 -9.18
CA ASP A 45 1.67 12.50 -9.72
C ASP A 45 0.40 11.95 -10.40
N LYS A 46 0.34 10.64 -10.68
CA LYS A 46 -0.88 9.96 -11.17
C LYS A 46 -1.83 9.55 -10.03
N VAL A 47 -1.37 9.62 -8.79
CA VAL A 47 -2.06 9.06 -7.62
C VAL A 47 -2.27 10.12 -6.53
N LEU A 48 -1.30 11.02 -6.36
CA LEU A 48 -1.28 12.02 -5.30
C LEU A 48 -0.90 13.38 -5.90
N ARG A 49 -1.74 14.39 -5.65
CA ARG A 49 -1.43 15.79 -5.97
C ARG A 49 -0.39 16.35 -5.02
N GLU A 50 0.21 17.48 -5.39
CA GLU A 50 1.18 18.19 -4.54
C GLU A 50 0.60 18.64 -3.20
N ASP A 51 -0.70 18.94 -3.15
CA ASP A 51 -1.43 19.29 -1.92
C ASP A 51 -1.78 18.08 -1.04
N GLY A 52 -1.46 16.87 -1.50
CA GLY A 52 -1.74 15.61 -0.79
C GLY A 52 -3.13 15.03 -1.07
N GLU A 53 -3.92 15.60 -1.97
CA GLU A 53 -5.19 14.98 -2.39
C GLU A 53 -4.95 13.77 -3.31
N LEU A 54 -5.75 12.72 -3.11
CA LEU A 54 -5.73 11.55 -3.98
C LEU A 54 -6.40 11.88 -5.33
N ILE A 55 -5.78 11.45 -6.42
CA ILE A 55 -6.28 11.67 -7.78
C ILE A 55 -7.15 10.47 -8.19
N PRO A 56 -8.47 10.64 -8.39
CA PRO A 56 -9.32 9.55 -8.83
C PRO A 56 -8.90 9.05 -10.22
N GLY A 57 -8.82 7.73 -10.39
CA GLY A 57 -8.47 7.12 -11.67
C GLY A 57 -7.96 5.69 -11.51
N GLU A 58 -7.61 5.07 -12.64
CA GLU A 58 -7.16 3.68 -12.68
C GLU A 58 -5.91 3.44 -11.83
N ALA A 59 -4.94 4.36 -11.87
CA ALA A 59 -3.72 4.28 -11.07
C ALA A 59 -4.02 4.23 -9.57
N LEU A 60 -4.92 5.10 -9.08
CA LEU A 60 -5.34 5.08 -7.68
C LEU A 60 -6.07 3.77 -7.34
N THR A 61 -6.98 3.30 -8.19
CA THR A 61 -7.69 2.02 -7.98
C THR A 61 -6.70 0.86 -7.80
N ARG A 62 -5.68 0.78 -8.65
CA ARG A 62 -4.63 -0.24 -8.59
C ARG A 62 -3.77 -0.10 -7.34
N MET A 63 -3.42 1.14 -6.96
CA MET A 63 -2.70 1.44 -5.71
C MET A 63 -3.49 1.06 -4.46
N LYS A 64 -4.81 1.28 -4.42
CA LYS A 64 -5.67 0.85 -3.31
C LYS A 64 -5.71 -0.68 -3.21
N GLY A 65 -5.82 -1.38 -4.34
CA GLY A 65 -5.74 -2.84 -4.39
C GLY A 65 -4.39 -3.39 -3.89
N ALA A 66 -3.29 -2.72 -4.21
CA ALA A 66 -1.95 -3.06 -3.71
C ALA A 66 -1.84 -2.78 -2.20
N ALA A 67 -2.33 -1.63 -1.74
CA ALA A 67 -2.34 -1.24 -0.33
C ALA A 67 -3.14 -2.21 0.54
N MET A 68 -4.28 -2.69 0.06
CA MET A 68 -5.11 -3.68 0.77
C MET A 68 -4.34 -4.97 1.04
N ARG A 69 -3.65 -5.50 0.01
CA ARG A 69 -2.88 -6.74 0.09
C ARG A 69 -1.67 -6.59 1.02
N LEU A 70 -0.90 -5.52 0.83
CA LEU A 70 0.29 -5.25 1.65
C LEU A 70 -0.08 -5.01 3.12
N THR A 71 -1.14 -4.24 3.38
CA THR A 71 -1.63 -4.02 4.74
C THR A 71 -2.07 -5.33 5.39
N GLY A 72 -2.78 -6.20 4.66
CA GLY A 72 -3.16 -7.51 5.17
C GLY A 72 -1.98 -8.42 5.50
N MET A 73 -0.89 -8.35 4.73
CA MET A 73 0.36 -9.07 5.05
C MET A 73 1.00 -8.53 6.33
N LEU A 74 1.14 -7.21 6.45
CA LEU A 74 1.73 -6.55 7.62
C LEU A 74 0.91 -6.72 8.90
N TYR A 75 -0.41 -6.86 8.77
CA TYR A 75 -1.31 -7.13 9.90
C TYR A 75 -1.19 -8.58 10.37
N ARG A 76 -1.15 -9.55 9.45
CA ARG A 76 -1.04 -10.98 9.79
C ARG A 76 0.35 -11.41 10.25
N ASN A 77 1.40 -10.76 9.76
CA ASN A 77 2.78 -11.03 10.12
C ASN A 77 3.50 -9.71 10.45
N PRO A 78 3.38 -9.23 11.70
CA PRO A 78 3.93 -7.94 12.12
C PRO A 78 5.45 -7.84 12.00
N ASP A 79 6.14 -8.97 12.20
CA ASP A 79 7.60 -9.04 12.25
C ASP A 79 8.23 -9.36 10.89
N LEU A 80 7.42 -9.76 9.90
CA LEU A 80 7.86 -10.20 8.56
C LEU A 80 9.04 -11.19 8.64
N ALA A 81 9.06 -12.05 9.66
CA ALA A 81 10.22 -12.87 10.02
C ALA A 81 10.53 -13.97 8.99
N GLU A 82 9.56 -14.34 8.14
CA GLU A 82 9.74 -15.35 7.09
C GLU A 82 10.37 -14.71 5.85
N ARG A 83 11.71 -14.65 5.91
CA ARG A 83 12.61 -14.06 4.93
C ARG A 83 12.54 -14.72 3.54
N GLU A 84 11.93 -15.90 3.43
CA GLU A 84 11.88 -16.71 2.21
C GLU A 84 11.00 -16.10 1.11
N GLU A 85 10.06 -15.20 1.46
CA GLU A 85 9.14 -14.57 0.50
C GLU A 85 9.53 -13.14 0.07
N LEU A 86 10.54 -12.52 0.71
CA LEU A 86 10.85 -11.10 0.54
C LEU A 86 12.32 -10.89 0.13
N LEU A 87 12.55 -10.68 -1.17
CA LEU A 87 13.82 -10.19 -1.67
C LEU A 87 13.97 -8.71 -1.35
N GLN A 88 15.15 -8.31 -0.86
CA GLN A 88 15.43 -6.92 -0.51
C GLN A 88 15.20 -6.01 -1.73
N GLY A 89 14.36 -4.99 -1.56
CA GLY A 89 14.02 -4.03 -2.63
C GLY A 89 12.84 -4.44 -3.51
N GLU A 90 12.23 -5.59 -3.26
CA GLU A 90 11.04 -6.06 -3.98
C GLU A 90 9.78 -6.00 -3.11
N LEU A 91 8.64 -5.81 -3.78
CA LEU A 91 7.33 -6.02 -3.17
C LEU A 91 6.89 -7.45 -3.44
N PRO A 92 6.07 -8.06 -2.56
CA PRO A 92 5.43 -9.33 -2.83
C PRO A 92 4.74 -9.34 -4.20
N PHE A 93 4.80 -10.45 -4.92
CA PHE A 93 4.24 -10.55 -6.28
C PHE A 93 2.77 -10.12 -6.37
N SER A 94 1.96 -10.52 -5.38
CA SER A 94 0.54 -10.17 -5.32
C SER A 94 0.28 -8.66 -5.16
N VAL A 95 1.28 -7.90 -4.71
CA VAL A 95 1.26 -6.44 -4.61
C VAL A 95 1.82 -5.84 -5.90
N SER A 96 3.01 -6.27 -6.34
CA SER A 96 3.71 -5.66 -7.48
C SER A 96 2.97 -5.85 -8.81
N VAL A 97 2.31 -6.98 -9.03
CA VAL A 97 1.58 -7.26 -10.29
C VAL A 97 0.52 -6.21 -10.63
N LEU A 98 0.00 -5.47 -9.64
CA LEU A 98 -1.02 -4.44 -9.82
C LEU A 98 -0.45 -3.10 -10.27
N ILE A 99 0.81 -2.83 -9.94
CA ILE A 99 1.40 -1.48 -10.01
C ILE A 99 2.78 -1.46 -10.67
N TYR A 100 3.24 -2.59 -11.22
CA TYR A 100 4.56 -2.71 -11.80
C TYR A 100 4.76 -1.74 -12.97
N ASP A 101 3.74 -1.54 -13.80
CA ASP A 101 3.73 -0.57 -14.90
C ASP A 101 3.78 0.89 -14.42
N LEU A 102 3.40 1.16 -13.17
CA LEU A 102 3.54 2.48 -12.55
C LEU A 102 4.97 2.73 -12.06
N ARG A 103 5.79 1.69 -11.91
CA ARG A 103 7.20 1.85 -11.52
C ARG A 103 7.96 2.53 -12.65
N CYS A 104 8.39 3.76 -12.40
CA CYS A 104 9.29 4.49 -13.28
C CYS A 104 10.65 4.61 -12.60
N PRO A 105 11.56 3.62 -12.79
CA PRO A 105 12.89 3.68 -12.19
C PRO A 105 13.60 4.94 -12.68
N THR A 106 13.93 5.84 -11.75
CA THR A 106 14.73 7.03 -12.07
C THR A 106 16.13 6.57 -12.48
N VAL A 107 16.49 6.76 -13.75
CA VAL A 107 17.88 6.65 -14.20
C VAL A 107 18.54 7.99 -13.87
N LEU A 108 19.43 7.99 -12.87
CA LEU A 108 20.28 9.14 -12.53
C LEU A 108 21.44 9.26 -13.52
#